data_AF-A0A3M1Z3M4-F1
#
_entry.id   AF-A0A3M1Z3M4-F1
#
_cell.length_a   1.000
_cell.length_b   1.000
_cell.length_c   1.000
_cell.angle_alpha   90.00
_cell.angle_beta   90.00
_cell.angle_gamma   90.00
#
_symmetry.space_group_name_H-M   'P 1'
#
loop_
_entity.id
_entity.type
_entity.pdbx_description
1 polymer ?
#
loop_
_entity_poly.entity_id
_entity_poly.type
_entity_poly.pdbx_seq_one_letter_code
_entity_poly.pdbx_strand_id
1 'polypeptide(L)'
;EKYAGEGFEVVLTSTLQRTRQTVRSFIESGIPWEQFPEIDEMSWGVHEGQKPDATMIAEYKTLMEHWKNEQYDAKLDGGESARQLGQRIDRFIEILKKRPERKILVCTHGRAMRALICRMKNQPLKNMEHVGHKNTGLYIARFDGNEFHFLTENERSHWTRPAT
;
A
#
# COMPACT_ATOMS: atom_id res chain seq x y z
N GLU A 1 6.51 6.91 -17.32
CA GLU A 1 6.29 7.19 -18.75
C GLU A 1 4.93 6.74 -19.26
N LYS A 2 4.55 5.45 -19.22
CA LYS A 2 3.26 4.97 -19.78
C LYS A 2 2.02 5.76 -19.33
N TYR A 3 1.98 6.21 -18.07
CA TYR A 3 0.83 6.93 -17.49
C TYR A 3 1.01 8.45 -17.39
N ALA A 4 2.06 9.03 -18.00
CA ALA A 4 2.35 10.46 -17.86
C ALA A 4 1.23 11.37 -18.38
N GLY A 5 0.44 10.90 -19.35
CA GLY A 5 -0.69 11.64 -19.95
C GLY A 5 -2.05 11.33 -19.33
N GLU A 6 -2.12 10.59 -18.22
CA GLU A 6 -3.41 10.22 -17.62
C GLU A 6 -4.15 11.40 -16.99
N GLY A 7 -3.50 12.55 -16.76
CA GLY A 7 -4.14 13.71 -16.15
C GLY A 7 -4.36 13.54 -14.65
N PHE A 8 -3.36 13.02 -13.92
CA PHE A 8 -3.38 13.01 -12.46
C PHE A 8 -3.32 14.46 -11.94
N GLU A 9 -4.19 14.78 -11.00
CA GLU A 9 -4.31 16.12 -10.40
C GLU A 9 -3.45 16.25 -9.13
N VAL A 10 -3.15 15.14 -8.47
CA VAL A 10 -2.25 15.08 -7.31
C VAL A 10 -1.58 13.72 -7.19
N VAL A 11 -0.35 13.72 -6.69
CA VAL A 11 0.42 12.53 -6.29
C VAL A 11 0.48 12.46 -4.76
N LEU A 12 0.02 11.35 -4.19
CA LEU A 12 0.09 11.08 -2.75
C LEU A 12 1.07 9.93 -2.52
N THR A 13 2.04 10.12 -1.65
CA THR A 13 3.04 9.09 -1.35
C THR A 13 3.15 8.83 0.14
N SER A 14 3.75 7.69 0.49
CA SER A 14 4.31 7.51 1.83
C SER A 14 5.41 8.55 2.13
N THR A 15 5.84 8.64 3.39
CA THR A 15 6.97 9.49 3.80
C THR A 15 8.32 8.90 3.39
N LEU A 16 8.39 7.59 3.15
CA LEU A 16 9.61 6.87 2.83
C LEU A 16 10.15 7.19 1.42
N GLN A 17 11.46 7.40 1.31
CA GLN A 17 12.13 7.88 0.09
C GLN A 17 11.81 7.06 -1.18
N ARG A 18 11.66 5.74 -1.05
CA ARG A 18 11.45 4.83 -2.20
C ARG A 18 10.14 5.08 -2.95
N THR A 19 9.07 5.51 -2.29
CA THR A 19 7.81 5.85 -2.99
C THR A 19 7.99 7.11 -3.80
N ARG A 20 8.65 8.13 -3.23
CA ARG A 20 9.00 9.37 -3.95
C ARG A 20 9.87 9.08 -5.17
N GLN A 21 10.87 8.21 -5.03
CA GLN A 21 11.72 7.81 -6.17
C GLN A 21 10.91 7.15 -7.29
N THR A 22 9.93 6.32 -6.92
CA THR A 22 9.10 5.58 -7.89
C THR A 22 8.21 6.51 -8.72
N VAL A 23 7.63 7.55 -8.12
CA VAL A 23 6.74 8.51 -8.81
C VAL A 23 7.43 9.82 -9.20
N ARG A 24 8.76 9.89 -9.11
CA ARG A 24 9.55 11.13 -9.31
C ARG A 24 9.18 11.86 -10.60
N SER A 25 9.03 11.14 -11.72
CA SER A 25 8.70 11.76 -13.01
C SER A 25 7.36 12.50 -13.03
N PHE A 26 6.38 12.06 -12.23
CA PHE A 26 5.09 12.76 -12.10
C PHE A 26 5.21 14.03 -11.24
N ILE A 27 6.08 13.99 -10.23
CA ILE A 27 6.36 15.16 -9.38
C ILE A 27 7.13 16.21 -10.21
N GLU A 28 8.16 15.77 -10.94
CA GLU A 28 8.99 16.65 -11.77
C GLU A 28 8.24 17.23 -12.97
N SER A 29 7.12 16.62 -13.39
CA SER A 29 6.21 17.21 -14.40
C SER A 29 5.28 18.29 -13.85
N GLY A 30 5.41 18.65 -12.56
CA GLY A 30 4.67 19.76 -11.94
C GLY A 30 3.32 19.37 -11.32
N ILE A 31 3.01 18.08 -11.18
CA ILE A 31 1.80 17.64 -10.50
C ILE A 31 1.97 17.87 -8.99
N PRO A 32 1.00 18.51 -8.30
CA PRO A 32 1.02 18.65 -6.85
C PRO A 32 1.34 17.33 -6.13
N TRP A 33 2.14 17.41 -5.06
CA TRP A 33 2.63 16.24 -4.34
C TRP A 33 2.53 16.43 -2.82
N GLU A 34 1.97 15.43 -2.15
CA GLU A 34 1.79 15.38 -0.70
C GLU A 34 2.25 14.03 -0.13
N GLN A 35 2.67 14.03 1.14
CA GLN A 35 3.14 12.84 1.84
C GLN A 35 2.25 12.50 3.03
N PHE A 36 1.95 11.21 3.20
CA PHE A 36 1.07 10.69 4.24
C PHE A 36 1.75 9.55 5.00
N PRO A 37 2.08 9.72 6.29
CA PRO A 37 2.63 8.63 7.11
C PRO A 37 1.66 7.47 7.29
N GLU A 38 0.36 7.71 7.10
CA GLU A 38 -0.68 6.69 7.16
C GLU A 38 -0.48 5.55 6.16
N ILE A 39 0.25 5.78 5.07
CA ILE A 39 0.57 4.80 4.04
C ILE A 39 2.07 4.47 4.01
N ASP A 40 2.80 4.66 5.11
CA ASP A 40 4.13 4.10 5.28
C ASP A 40 4.09 2.57 5.35
N GLU A 41 5.23 1.92 5.08
CA GLU A 41 5.27 0.46 5.19
C GLU A 41 5.07 0.05 6.63
N MET A 42 4.50 -1.13 6.82
CA MET A 42 4.40 -1.72 8.15
C MET A 42 5.78 -1.81 8.79
N SER A 43 5.88 -1.40 10.06
CA SER A 43 7.11 -1.64 10.81
C SER A 43 7.17 -3.10 11.23
N TRP A 44 8.27 -3.76 10.87
CA TRP A 44 8.54 -5.15 11.24
C TRP A 44 9.44 -5.25 12.49
N GLY A 45 9.71 -4.11 13.14
CA GLY A 45 10.44 -4.05 14.40
C GLY A 45 11.81 -4.68 14.31
N VAL A 46 12.11 -5.61 15.21
CA VAL A 46 13.40 -6.32 15.29
C VAL A 46 13.80 -7.06 14.00
N HIS A 47 12.86 -7.31 13.08
CA HIS A 47 13.18 -7.94 11.79
C HIS A 47 13.67 -6.97 10.71
N GLU A 48 13.56 -5.65 10.92
CA GLU A 48 13.95 -4.68 9.91
C GLU A 48 15.46 -4.67 9.64
N GLY A 49 15.84 -4.64 8.36
CA GLY A 49 17.23 -4.57 7.92
C GLY A 49 18.04 -5.87 8.12
N GLN A 50 17.43 -6.91 8.69
CA GLN A 50 18.08 -8.19 8.96
C GLN A 50 18.02 -9.13 7.75
N LYS A 51 19.02 -10.00 7.61
CA LYS A 51 18.94 -11.11 6.65
C LYS A 51 18.02 -12.18 7.24
N PRO A 52 17.01 -12.67 6.50
CA PRO A 52 16.12 -13.71 7.00
C PRO A 52 16.88 -14.97 7.41
N ASP A 53 16.65 -15.44 8.64
CA ASP A 53 17.07 -16.75 9.12
C ASP A 53 15.86 -17.66 9.40
N ALA A 54 16.12 -18.90 9.81
CA ALA A 54 15.06 -19.87 10.09
C ALA A 54 14.10 -19.42 11.20
N THR A 55 14.62 -18.74 12.23
CA THR A 55 13.84 -18.23 13.37
C THR A 55 12.93 -17.11 12.92
N MET A 56 13.47 -16.11 12.22
CA MET A 56 12.69 -14.99 11.69
C MET A 56 11.58 -15.46 10.75
N ILE A 57 11.86 -16.46 9.90
CA ILE A 57 10.85 -17.05 9.01
C ILE A 57 9.74 -17.73 9.81
N ALA A 58 10.08 -18.44 10.89
CA ALA A 58 9.10 -19.10 11.76
C ALA A 58 8.24 -18.09 12.55
N GLU A 59 8.84 -17.03 13.06
CA GLU A 59 8.15 -15.93 13.76
C GLU A 59 7.19 -15.21 12.81
N TYR A 60 7.64 -14.88 11.59
CA TYR A 60 6.80 -14.28 10.56
C TYR A 60 5.60 -15.18 10.23
N LYS A 61 5.81 -16.48 10.03
CA LYS A 61 4.73 -17.44 9.73
C LYS A 61 3.71 -17.50 10.87
N THR A 62 4.19 -17.56 12.11
CA THR A 62 3.34 -17.57 13.31
C THR A 62 2.51 -16.28 13.38
N LEU A 63 3.13 -15.13 13.12
CA LEU A 63 2.43 -13.84 13.06
C LEU A 63 1.34 -13.80 11.98
N MET A 64 1.62 -14.31 10.77
CA MET A 64 0.62 -14.38 9.71
C MET A 64 -0.56 -15.27 10.10
N GLU A 65 -0.32 -16.40 10.78
CA GLU A 65 -1.38 -17.29 11.25
C GLU A 65 -2.24 -16.62 12.35
N HIS A 66 -1.62 -15.85 13.26
CA HIS A 66 -2.37 -15.03 14.22
C HIS A 66 -3.31 -14.04 13.51
N TRP A 67 -2.82 -13.32 12.50
CA TRP A 67 -3.66 -12.37 11.75
C TRP A 67 -4.74 -13.07 10.93
N LYS A 68 -4.47 -14.24 10.38
CA LYS A 68 -5.46 -15.06 9.67
C LYS A 68 -6.61 -15.49 10.61
N ASN A 69 -6.30 -15.74 11.87
CA ASN A 69 -7.25 -16.03 12.95
C ASN A 69 -7.76 -14.77 13.67
N GLU A 70 -7.63 -13.59 13.05
CA GLU A 70 -8.15 -12.30 13.52
C GLU A 70 -7.56 -11.79 14.84
N GLN A 71 -6.42 -12.34 15.24
CA GLN A 71 -5.64 -11.87 16.39
C GLN A 71 -4.77 -10.67 15.97
N TYR A 72 -5.43 -9.58 15.56
CA TYR A 72 -4.77 -8.43 14.90
C TYR A 72 -3.83 -7.61 15.79
N ASP A 73 -3.82 -7.87 17.11
CA ASP A 73 -2.91 -7.22 18.06
C ASP A 73 -1.55 -7.93 18.15
N ALA A 74 -1.43 -9.14 17.61
CA ALA A 74 -0.15 -9.83 17.48
C ALA A 74 0.81 -8.99 16.61
N LYS A 75 2.08 -8.92 17.05
CA LYS A 75 3.16 -8.15 16.40
C LYS A 75 4.53 -8.69 16.82
N LEU A 76 5.54 -8.36 16.03
CA LEU A 76 6.95 -8.54 16.41
C LEU A 76 7.35 -7.48 17.45
N ASP A 77 8.40 -7.77 18.21
CA ASP A 77 8.96 -6.81 19.15
C ASP A 77 9.44 -5.53 18.41
N GLY A 78 9.14 -4.37 18.97
CA GLY A 78 9.35 -3.07 18.33
C GLY A 78 8.55 -2.82 17.04
N GLY A 79 7.70 -3.75 16.60
CA GLY A 79 6.96 -3.66 15.34
C GLY A 79 5.54 -3.10 15.46
N GLU A 80 4.85 -3.06 14.32
CA GLU A 80 3.45 -2.68 14.18
C GLU A 80 2.55 -3.92 14.11
N SER A 81 1.37 -3.85 14.72
CA SER A 81 0.32 -4.87 14.60
C SER A 81 -0.59 -4.62 13.40
N ALA A 82 -1.29 -5.65 12.90
CA ALA A 82 -2.27 -5.47 11.83
C ALA A 82 -3.37 -4.47 12.21
N ARG A 83 -3.77 -4.41 13.49
CA ARG A 83 -4.76 -3.43 13.98
C ARG A 83 -4.26 -2.00 13.81
N GLN A 84 -3.01 -1.72 14.21
CA GLN A 84 -2.41 -0.39 14.10
C GLN A 84 -2.27 0.06 12.66
N LEU A 85 -1.79 -0.83 11.78
CA LEU A 85 -1.74 -0.61 10.33
C LEU A 85 -3.14 -0.30 9.77
N GLY A 86 -4.13 -1.12 10.12
CA GLY A 86 -5.51 -0.91 9.69
C GLY A 86 -6.05 0.47 10.08
N GLN A 87 -5.84 0.88 11.33
CA GLN A 87 -6.33 2.17 11.84
C GLN A 87 -5.75 3.37 11.08
N ARG A 88 -4.46 3.34 10.72
CA ARG A 88 -3.85 4.43 9.95
C ARG A 88 -4.31 4.41 8.48
N ILE A 89 -4.47 3.22 7.90
CA ILE A 89 -5.04 3.08 6.56
C ILE A 89 -6.48 3.60 6.51
N ASP A 90 -7.29 3.32 7.53
CA ASP A 90 -8.66 3.82 7.64
C ASP A 90 -8.69 5.35 7.65
N ARG A 91 -7.76 6.01 8.37
CA ARG A 91 -7.59 7.47 8.34
C ARG A 91 -7.24 8.00 6.94
N PHE A 92 -6.32 7.32 6.23
CA PHE A 92 -5.96 7.72 4.86
C PHE A 92 -7.14 7.58 3.89
N ILE A 93 -7.95 6.52 4.02
CA ILE A 93 -9.15 6.35 3.21
C ILE A 93 -10.13 7.51 3.44
N GLU A 94 -10.32 7.93 4.69
CA GLU A 94 -11.17 9.08 4.99
C GLU A 94 -10.62 10.41 4.46
N ILE A 95 -9.30 10.56 4.35
CA ILE A 95 -8.68 11.67 3.64
C ILE A 95 -9.01 11.59 2.14
N LEU A 96 -8.78 10.43 1.51
CA LEU A 96 -9.06 10.20 0.09
C LEU A 96 -10.50 10.51 -0.30
N LYS A 97 -11.47 10.07 0.51
CA LYS A 97 -12.91 10.30 0.26
C LYS A 97 -13.30 11.79 0.27
N LYS A 98 -12.50 12.65 0.91
CA LYS A 98 -12.74 14.09 1.06
C LYS A 98 -11.93 14.93 0.06
N ARG A 99 -11.10 14.30 -0.77
CA ARG A 99 -10.27 14.98 -1.76
C ARG A 99 -11.14 15.58 -2.87
N PRO A 100 -10.87 16.83 -3.30
CA PRO A 100 -11.57 17.43 -4.44
C PRO A 100 -11.10 16.90 -5.80
N GLU A 101 -9.89 16.33 -5.86
CA GLU A 101 -9.30 15.83 -7.11
C GLU A 101 -10.04 14.60 -7.66
N ARG A 102 -10.27 14.56 -8.97
CA ARG A 102 -10.97 13.46 -9.64
C ARG A 102 -10.05 12.29 -9.98
N LYS A 103 -8.77 12.55 -10.29
CA LYS A 103 -7.78 11.52 -10.60
C LYS A 103 -6.54 11.67 -9.73
N ILE A 104 -6.37 10.75 -8.79
CA ILE A 104 -5.31 10.75 -7.78
C ILE A 104 -4.34 9.59 -8.02
N LEU A 105 -3.04 9.86 -8.00
CA LEU A 105 -2.01 8.82 -8.02
C LEU A 105 -1.56 8.55 -6.58
N VAL A 106 -1.71 7.32 -6.08
CA VAL A 106 -1.22 6.91 -4.76
C VAL A 106 -0.06 5.93 -4.90
N CYS A 107 1.06 6.19 -4.22
CA CYS A 107 2.21 5.30 -4.16
C CYS A 107 2.58 4.93 -2.72
N THR A 108 2.49 3.63 -2.41
CA THR A 108 2.78 3.04 -1.10
C THR A 108 3.57 1.74 -1.26
N HIS A 109 3.52 0.85 -0.26
CA HIS A 109 4.37 -0.32 -0.10
C HIS A 109 3.57 -1.61 -0.06
N GLY A 110 4.23 -2.76 0.01
CA GLY A 110 3.58 -4.04 -0.18
C GLY A 110 2.52 -4.34 0.88
N ARG A 111 2.89 -4.24 2.16
CA ARG A 111 1.96 -4.57 3.26
C ARG A 111 0.91 -3.47 3.42
N ALA A 112 1.31 -2.20 3.34
CA ALA A 112 0.39 -1.07 3.35
C ALA A 112 -0.64 -1.11 2.19
N MET A 113 -0.23 -1.46 0.96
CA MET A 113 -1.13 -1.64 -0.19
C MET A 113 -2.14 -2.75 0.08
N ARG A 114 -1.71 -3.91 0.57
CA ARG A 114 -2.63 -5.03 0.88
C ARG A 114 -3.70 -4.61 1.89
N ALA A 115 -3.30 -3.90 2.95
CA ALA A 115 -4.24 -3.36 3.92
C ALA A 115 -5.20 -2.33 3.28
N LEU A 116 -4.67 -1.40 2.48
CA LEU A 116 -5.46 -0.39 1.75
C LEU A 116 -6.53 -1.04 0.87
N ILE A 117 -6.16 -2.05 0.08
CA ILE A 117 -7.10 -2.78 -0.78
C ILE A 117 -8.17 -3.50 0.05
N CYS A 118 -7.79 -4.22 1.11
CA CYS A 118 -8.76 -4.87 1.99
C CYS A 118 -9.76 -3.86 2.55
N ARG A 119 -9.28 -2.73 3.08
CA ARG A 119 -10.14 -1.70 3.67
C ARG A 119 -11.03 -1.02 2.64
N MET A 120 -10.51 -0.67 1.47
CA MET A 120 -11.32 -0.09 0.38
C MET A 120 -12.41 -1.05 -0.12
N LYS A 121 -12.18 -2.37 -0.04
CA LYS A 121 -13.17 -3.41 -0.37
C LYS A 121 -14.11 -3.78 0.78
N ASN A 122 -14.04 -3.07 1.92
CA ASN A 122 -14.76 -3.43 3.15
C ASN A 122 -14.49 -4.87 3.62
N GLN A 123 -13.26 -5.36 3.43
CA GLN A 123 -12.81 -6.71 3.81
C GLN A 123 -11.97 -6.69 5.10
N PRO A 124 -12.01 -7.77 5.89
CA PRO A 124 -11.18 -7.90 7.09
C PRO A 124 -9.69 -8.04 6.73
N LEU A 125 -8.81 -7.59 7.62
CA LEU A 125 -7.36 -7.59 7.41
C LEU A 125 -6.75 -9.00 7.31
N LYS A 126 -7.44 -10.05 7.80
CA LYS A 126 -7.05 -11.45 7.55
C LYS A 126 -6.92 -11.79 6.06
N ASN A 127 -7.55 -11.01 5.17
CA ASN A 127 -7.49 -11.20 3.73
C ASN A 127 -6.26 -10.55 3.07
N MET A 128 -5.36 -9.89 3.82
CA MET A 128 -4.17 -9.25 3.23
C MET A 128 -3.31 -10.25 2.42
N GLU A 129 -3.24 -11.52 2.83
CA GLU A 129 -2.48 -12.54 2.09
C GLU A 129 -3.12 -12.91 0.74
N HIS A 130 -4.45 -12.74 0.60
CA HIS A 130 -5.18 -12.99 -0.64
C HIS A 130 -5.12 -11.81 -1.63
N VAL A 131 -4.72 -10.62 -1.17
CA VAL A 131 -4.47 -9.49 -2.07
C VAL A 131 -3.16 -9.74 -2.80
N GLY A 132 -3.26 -10.26 -4.02
CA GLY A 132 -2.11 -10.43 -4.90
C GLY A 132 -1.45 -9.09 -5.13
N HIS A 133 -0.17 -8.96 -4.76
CA HIS A 133 0.63 -7.74 -4.94
C HIS A 133 2.00 -8.09 -5.50
N LYS A 134 2.43 -7.33 -6.49
CA LYS A 134 3.78 -7.38 -7.06
C LYS A 134 4.35 -5.97 -7.06
N ASN A 135 5.68 -5.84 -6.98
CA ASN A 135 6.34 -4.55 -7.13
C ASN A 135 5.87 -3.85 -8.42
N THR A 136 5.53 -2.57 -8.29
CA THR A 136 4.90 -1.75 -9.34
C THR A 136 3.62 -2.35 -9.94
N GLY A 137 2.87 -3.16 -9.20
CA GLY A 137 1.53 -3.59 -9.59
C GLY A 137 0.55 -2.43 -9.53
N LEU A 138 -0.19 -2.19 -10.62
CA LEU A 138 -1.19 -1.13 -10.72
C LEU A 138 -2.56 -1.63 -10.26
N TYR A 139 -3.20 -0.84 -9.41
CA TYR A 139 -4.61 -0.97 -9.06
C TYR A 139 -5.33 0.30 -9.48
N ILE A 140 -6.53 0.15 -10.03
CA ILE A 140 -7.40 1.27 -10.40
C ILE A 140 -8.71 1.07 -9.67
N ALA A 141 -9.09 2.03 -8.84
CA ALA A 141 -10.36 2.06 -8.14
C ALA A 141 -11.11 3.36 -8.48
N ARG A 142 -12.43 3.26 -8.61
CA ARG A 142 -13.34 4.40 -8.76
C ARG A 142 -14.16 4.55 -7.48
N PHE A 143 -14.12 5.71 -6.86
CA PHE A 143 -15.02 6.06 -5.78
C PHE A 143 -16.32 6.66 -6.33
N ASP A 144 -17.48 6.16 -5.91
CA ASP A 144 -18.80 6.63 -6.38
C ASP A 144 -19.49 7.62 -5.42
N GLY A 145 -18.82 7.99 -4.32
CA GLY A 145 -19.37 8.78 -3.23
C GLY A 145 -19.73 7.96 -2.00
N ASN A 146 -19.81 6.63 -2.12
CA ASN A 146 -20.07 5.70 -1.03
C ASN A 146 -18.97 4.63 -0.92
N GLU A 147 -18.64 3.96 -2.03
CA GLU A 147 -17.75 2.79 -2.06
C GLU A 147 -16.70 2.89 -3.17
N PHE A 148 -15.62 2.11 -3.00
CA PHE A 148 -14.58 1.96 -4.01
C PHE A 148 -14.85 0.72 -4.88
N HIS A 149 -14.94 0.94 -6.19
CA HIS A 149 -15.09 -0.10 -7.20
C HIS A 149 -13.75 -0.34 -7.91
N PHE A 150 -13.17 -1.52 -7.71
CA PHE A 150 -11.92 -1.89 -8.36
C PHE A 150 -12.16 -2.24 -9.83
N LEU A 151 -11.55 -1.47 -10.72
CA LEU A 151 -11.60 -1.66 -12.17
C LEU A 151 -10.41 -2.50 -12.67
N THR A 152 -9.31 -2.48 -11.92
CA THR A 152 -8.07 -3.19 -12.26
C THR A 152 -7.33 -3.54 -10.97
N GLU A 153 -6.79 -4.76 -10.91
CA GLU A 153 -6.08 -5.26 -9.74
C GLU A 153 -4.75 -5.91 -10.09
N ASN A 154 -3.66 -5.39 -9.51
CA ASN A 154 -2.29 -5.91 -9.61
C ASN A 154 -1.79 -6.10 -11.05
N GLU A 155 -2.12 -5.15 -11.92
CA GLU A 155 -1.78 -5.13 -13.34
C GLU A 155 -0.29 -4.77 -13.54
N ARG A 156 0.41 -5.46 -14.45
CA ARG A 156 1.86 -5.26 -14.71
C ARG A 156 2.26 -5.19 -16.19
N SER A 157 1.34 -5.13 -17.13
CA SER A 157 1.62 -5.01 -18.57
C SER A 157 2.39 -3.74 -18.93
N HIS A 158 2.39 -2.74 -18.06
CA HIS A 158 3.23 -1.56 -18.21
C HIS A 158 4.71 -1.80 -17.90
N TRP A 159 5.05 -2.93 -17.28
CA TRP A 159 6.40 -3.32 -16.94
C TRP A 159 6.94 -4.27 -18.02
N THR A 160 7.55 -3.71 -19.05
CA THR A 160 8.41 -4.48 -19.96
C THR A 160 9.77 -4.65 -19.28
N ARG A 161 10.21 -5.90 -19.11
CA ARG A 161 11.61 -6.16 -18.73
C ARG A 161 12.51 -5.47 -19.76
N PRO A 162 13.55 -4.73 -19.35
CA PRO A 162 14.63 -4.39 -20.28
C PRO A 162 15.12 -5.70 -20.91
N ALA A 163 15.23 -5.75 -22.23
CA ALA A 163 15.94 -6.83 -22.88
C ALA A 163 17.35 -6.87 -22.27
N THR A 164 17.73 -8.04 -21.75
CA THR A 164 19.09 -8.32 -21.27
C THR A 164 20.09 -8.17 -22.39
#